data_AF-A0AAD9JJ29-F1
#
_entry.id   AF-A0AAD9JJ29-F1
#
_cell.length_a   1.000
_cell.length_b   1.000
_cell.length_c   1.000
_cell.angle_alpha   90.00
_cell.angle_beta   90.00
_cell.angle_gamma   90.00
#
_symmetry.space_group_name_H-M   'P 1'
#
loop_
_entity.id
_entity.type
_entity.pdbx_description
1 polymer ?
#
loop_
_entity_poly.entity_id
_entity_poly.type
_entity_poly.pdbx_seq_one_letter_code
_entity_poly.pdbx_strand_id
1 'polypeptide(L)'
;MTGYVMFRKDRLGRRGGGVILYIKESIQAYEIKLEKEAECEEAVSCNIVTENSTLTVGLVYRSPNISIDENKKVHNVMKEVSKRDCVIMGDFNHGHIQWTSLQSTGREDHEFLNLVQDSF
;
A
#
# COMPACT_ATOMS: atom_id res chain seq x y z
N MET A 1 -7.67 -19.04 5.63
CA MET A 1 -6.61 -20.05 5.70
C MET A 1 -6.38 -20.31 7.17
N THR A 2 -6.34 -21.57 7.62
CA THR A 2 -6.19 -21.87 9.05
C THR A 2 -4.87 -21.31 9.59
N GLY A 3 -4.91 -20.62 10.74
CA GLY A 3 -3.72 -20.03 11.37
C GLY A 3 -3.39 -18.61 10.89
N TYR A 4 -4.28 -17.96 10.13
CA TYR A 4 -4.07 -16.62 9.59
C TYR A 4 -5.33 -15.75 9.70
N VAL A 5 -5.15 -14.53 10.19
CA VAL A 5 -6.09 -13.42 10.04
C VAL A 5 -5.92 -12.84 8.63
N MET A 6 -7.03 -12.43 8.04
CA MET A 6 -7.10 -11.92 6.67
C MET A 6 -7.67 -10.51 6.66
N PHE A 7 -6.90 -9.56 6.14
CA PHE A 7 -7.38 -8.22 5.79
C PHE A 7 -7.44 -8.12 4.27
N ARG A 8 -8.58 -7.73 3.71
CA ARG A 8 -8.79 -7.73 2.26
C ARG A 8 -9.66 -6.58 1.82
N LYS A 9 -9.36 -6.07 0.64
CA LYS A 9 -10.20 -5.09 -0.04
C LYS A 9 -10.40 -5.52 -1.48
N ASP A 10 -11.65 -5.83 -1.82
CA ASP A 10 -12.05 -6.28 -3.15
C ASP A 10 -12.49 -5.08 -4.01
N ARG A 11 -12.20 -5.13 -5.31
CA ARG A 11 -12.67 -4.12 -6.27
C ARG A 11 -14.17 -4.24 -6.50
N LEU A 12 -14.88 -3.13 -6.52
CA LEU A 12 -16.31 -3.12 -6.82
C LEU A 12 -16.56 -3.07 -8.34
N GLY A 13 -17.60 -3.77 -8.81
CA GLY A 13 -18.09 -3.63 -10.18
C GLY A 13 -17.24 -4.27 -11.31
N ARG A 14 -16.14 -4.97 -10.99
CA ARG A 14 -15.34 -5.72 -11.98
C ARG A 14 -14.84 -7.06 -11.43
N ARG A 15 -14.61 -8.03 -12.33
CA ARG A 15 -14.13 -9.37 -11.96
C ARG A 15 -12.61 -9.34 -11.74
N GLY A 16 -12.18 -9.73 -10.54
CA GLY A 16 -10.77 -9.92 -10.19
C GLY A 16 -10.05 -8.65 -9.72
N GLY A 17 -8.97 -8.87 -8.96
CA GLY A 17 -8.16 -7.84 -8.34
C GLY A 17 -8.61 -7.48 -6.93
N GLY A 18 -8.09 -6.37 -6.40
CA GLY A 18 -8.10 -6.06 -4.99
C GLY A 18 -6.83 -6.54 -4.31
N VAL A 19 -6.70 -6.26 -3.02
CA VAL A 19 -5.53 -6.62 -2.22
C VAL A 19 -5.93 -7.51 -1.06
N ILE A 20 -5.00 -8.38 -0.66
CA ILE A 20 -5.18 -9.27 0.47
C ILE A 20 -3.88 -9.40 1.26
N LEU A 21 -3.99 -9.21 2.56
CA LEU A 21 -2.92 -9.37 3.53
C LEU A 21 -3.29 -10.49 4.49
N TYR A 22 -2.47 -11.55 4.49
CA TYR A 22 -2.58 -12.64 5.45
C TYR A 22 -1.52 -12.47 6.54
N ILE A 23 -1.95 -12.50 7.79
CA ILE A 23 -1.08 -12.38 8.96
C ILE A 23 -1.29 -13.58 9.85
N LYS A 24 -0.20 -14.21 10.31
CA LYS A 24 -0.30 -15.34 11.23
C LYS A 24 -1.08 -14.94 12.48
N GLU A 25 -2.00 -15.78 12.94
CA GLU A 25 -2.81 -15.54 14.15
C GLU A 25 -1.97 -15.33 15.43
N SER A 26 -0.73 -15.84 15.44
CA SER A 26 0.23 -15.62 16.52
C SER A 26 0.78 -14.19 16.57
N ILE A 27 0.53 -13.37 15.56
CA ILE A 27 0.93 -11.96 15.50
C ILE A 27 -0.29 -11.13 15.85
N GLN A 28 -0.17 -10.28 16.87
CA GLN A 28 -1.24 -9.36 17.23
C GLN A 28 -1.35 -8.27 16.17
N ALA A 29 -2.38 -8.36 15.34
CA ALA A 29 -2.65 -7.39 14.29
C ALA A 29 -4.12 -7.03 14.19
N TYR A 30 -4.41 -5.79 13.82
CA TYR A 30 -5.78 -5.32 13.55
C TYR A 30 -5.81 -4.39 12.35
N GLU A 31 -6.85 -4.50 11.54
CA GLU A 31 -7.11 -3.61 10.41
C GLU A 31 -7.29 -2.18 10.92
N ILE A 32 -6.70 -1.22 10.20
CA ILE A 32 -6.98 0.20 10.40
C ILE A 32 -7.66 0.74 9.15
N LYS A 33 -8.64 1.63 9.35
CA LYS A 33 -9.35 2.26 8.24
C LYS A 33 -8.96 3.72 8.19
N LEU A 34 -8.08 4.05 7.26
CA LEU A 34 -7.66 5.42 7.01
C LEU A 34 -8.66 6.09 6.05
N GLU A 35 -8.92 7.38 6.23
CA GLU A 35 -9.87 8.12 5.38
C GLU A 35 -9.47 8.03 3.90
N LYS A 36 -8.19 8.23 3.60
CA LYS A 36 -7.65 8.11 2.22
C LYS A 36 -7.67 6.68 1.70
N GLU A 37 -7.59 5.70 2.58
CA GLU A 37 -7.69 4.28 2.20
C GLU A 37 -9.13 3.93 1.83
N ALA A 38 -10.14 4.50 2.49
CA ALA A 38 -11.54 4.25 2.16
C ALA A 38 -11.84 4.49 0.68
N GLU A 39 -11.22 5.52 0.08
CA GLU A 39 -11.36 5.92 -1.32
C GLU A 39 -10.58 5.04 -2.32
N CYS A 40 -9.66 4.19 -1.85
CA CYS A 40 -8.75 3.38 -2.68
C CYS A 40 -9.06 1.89 -2.54
N GLU A 41 -9.51 1.23 -3.61
CA GLU A 41 -9.79 -0.23 -3.60
C GLU A 41 -8.52 -1.09 -3.64
N GLU A 42 -7.37 -0.46 -3.89
CA GLU A 42 -6.10 -1.14 -4.15
C GLU A 42 -5.14 -1.05 -2.96
N ALA A 43 -5.67 -0.78 -1.77
CA ALA A 43 -4.87 -0.71 -0.56
C ALA A 43 -5.62 -1.28 0.66
N VAL A 44 -4.84 -1.90 1.55
CA VAL A 44 -5.29 -2.33 2.88
C VAL A 44 -4.19 -2.04 3.89
N SER A 45 -4.55 -1.49 5.05
CA SER A 45 -3.59 -1.23 6.12
C SER A 45 -3.96 -1.92 7.42
N CYS A 46 -2.96 -2.37 8.17
CA CYS A 46 -3.15 -2.89 9.51
C CYS A 46 -2.04 -2.42 10.45
N ASN A 47 -2.31 -2.43 11.74
CA ASN A 47 -1.27 -2.30 12.75
C ASN A 47 -0.84 -3.69 13.22
N ILE A 48 0.47 -3.89 13.31
CA ILE A 48 1.09 -4.96 14.08
C ILE A 48 1.55 -4.36 15.40
N VAL A 49 1.12 -4.95 16.51
CA VAL A 49 1.42 -4.45 17.85
C VAL A 49 2.34 -5.42 18.58
N THR A 50 3.36 -4.86 19.20
CA THR A 50 4.20 -5.53 20.20
C THR A 50 3.98 -4.85 21.55
N GLU A 51 4.58 -5.39 22.61
CA GLU A 51 4.48 -4.78 23.94
C GLU A 51 4.97 -3.33 23.98
N ASN A 52 5.94 -2.97 23.13
CA ASN A 52 6.66 -1.69 23.21
C ASN A 52 6.46 -0.80 21.97
N SER A 53 5.83 -1.30 20.91
CA SER A 53 5.71 -0.56 19.65
C SER A 53 4.50 -0.97 18.83
N THR A 54 4.12 -0.11 17.91
CA THR A 54 3.11 -0.38 16.89
C THR A 54 3.70 -0.04 15.53
N LEU A 55 3.75 -1.02 14.64
CA LEU A 55 4.18 -0.85 13.26
C LEU A 55 2.95 -0.88 12.35
N THR A 56 2.79 0.15 11.53
CA THR A 56 1.73 0.15 10.49
C THR A 56 2.25 -0.57 9.25
N VAL A 57 1.51 -1.56 8.77
CA VAL A 57 1.78 -2.24 7.50
C VAL A 57 0.73 -1.81 6.49
N GLY A 58 1.16 -1.13 5.43
CA GLY A 58 0.33 -0.78 4.28
C GLY A 58 0.63 -1.70 3.11
N LEU A 59 -0.37 -2.45 2.64
CA LEU A 59 -0.29 -3.20 1.38
C LEU A 59 -0.96 -2.39 0.28
N VAL A 60 -0.24 -2.15 -0.82
CA VAL A 60 -0.70 -1.37 -1.96
C VAL A 60 -0.48 -2.13 -3.26
N TYR A 61 -1.45 -2.09 -4.17
CA TYR A 61 -1.30 -2.55 -5.55
C TYR A 61 -1.56 -1.40 -6.51
N ARG A 62 -0.60 -1.11 -7.39
CA ARG A 62 -0.82 -0.18 -8.51
C ARG A 62 -0.91 -0.98 -9.80
N SER A 63 -2.01 -0.84 -10.54
CA SER A 63 -2.13 -1.43 -11.87
C SER A 63 -1.16 -0.77 -12.84
N PRO A 64 -0.51 -1.51 -13.78
CA PRO A 64 0.36 -0.90 -14.79
C PRO A 64 -0.40 0.07 -15.72
N ASN A 65 -1.71 -0.12 -15.89
CA ASN A 65 -2.59 0.73 -16.71
C ASN A 65 -3.55 1.54 -15.83
N ILE A 66 -3.09 2.03 -14.68
CA ILE A 66 -3.91 2.80 -13.75
C ILE A 66 -4.29 4.17 -14.35
N SER A 67 -5.48 4.68 -14.02
CA SER A 67 -5.84 6.06 -14.39
C SER A 67 -5.12 7.06 -13.48
N ILE A 68 -5.02 8.31 -13.93
CA ILE A 68 -4.41 9.40 -13.15
C ILE A 68 -5.10 9.56 -11.78
N ASP A 69 -6.43 9.46 -11.73
CA ASP A 69 -7.19 9.66 -10.50
C ASP A 69 -7.05 8.48 -9.52
N GLU A 70 -7.04 7.25 -10.03
CA GLU A 70 -6.74 6.08 -9.20
C GLU A 70 -5.29 6.10 -8.70
N ASN A 71 -4.34 6.58 -9.51
CA ASN A 71 -2.94 6.72 -9.09
C ASN A 71 -2.79 7.74 -7.95
N LYS A 72 -3.52 8.87 -8.02
CA LYS A 72 -3.55 9.84 -6.92
C LYS A 72 -4.11 9.25 -5.63
N LYS A 73 -5.14 8.42 -5.69
CA LYS A 73 -5.69 7.73 -4.51
C LYS A 73 -4.65 6.81 -3.88
N VAL A 74 -3.94 6.03 -4.69
CA VAL A 74 -2.82 5.19 -4.23
C VAL A 74 -1.75 6.05 -3.53
N HIS A 75 -1.31 7.14 -4.17
CA HIS A 75 -0.32 8.05 -3.58
C HIS A 75 -0.82 8.66 -2.27
N ASN A 76 -2.10 9.05 -2.17
CA ASN A 76 -2.69 9.60 -0.95
C ASN A 76 -2.70 8.59 0.20
N VAL A 77 -2.96 7.31 -0.08
CA VAL A 77 -2.84 6.25 0.93
C VAL A 77 -1.41 6.13 1.40
N MET A 78 -0.44 6.08 0.48
CA MET A 78 0.97 5.96 0.83
C MET A 78 1.44 7.13 1.72
N LYS A 79 1.07 8.37 1.37
CA LYS A 79 1.35 9.58 2.18
C LYS A 79 0.69 9.56 3.55
N GLU A 80 -0.50 8.96 3.66
CA GLU A 80 -1.20 8.87 4.93
C GLU A 80 -0.54 7.82 5.83
N VAL A 81 -0.22 6.65 5.29
CA VAL A 81 0.47 5.58 6.03
C VAL A 81 1.88 6.03 6.46
N SER A 82 2.61 6.76 5.61
CA SER A 82 3.99 7.20 5.89
C SER A 82 4.12 8.19 7.06
N LYS A 83 3.03 8.80 7.53
CA LYS A 83 3.02 9.63 8.74
C LYS A 83 3.20 8.83 10.04
N ARG A 84 3.26 7.50 9.95
CA ARG A 84 3.37 6.55 11.07
C ARG A 84 4.69 5.81 10.96
N ASP A 85 5.12 5.17 12.05
CA ASP A 85 6.15 4.12 11.95
C ASP A 85 5.57 2.97 11.12
N CYS A 86 6.12 2.76 9.93
CA CYS A 86 5.46 1.93 8.94
C CYS A 86 6.37 1.19 7.97
N VAL A 87 5.78 0.15 7.38
CA VAL A 87 6.26 -0.52 6.18
C VAL A 87 5.15 -0.44 5.14
N ILE A 88 5.47 0.12 3.98
CA ILE A 88 4.58 0.09 2.81
C ILE A 88 5.16 -0.90 1.80
N MET A 89 4.34 -1.85 1.37
CA MET A 89 4.76 -2.90 0.45
C MET A 89 3.69 -3.23 -0.58
N GLY A 90 4.09 -3.96 -1.60
CA GLY A 90 3.21 -4.50 -2.63
C GLY A 90 3.82 -4.36 -4.01
N ASP A 91 2.97 -4.34 -5.04
CA ASP A 91 3.40 -4.21 -6.42
C ASP A 91 3.03 -2.83 -6.96
N PHE A 92 4.05 -2.00 -7.17
CA PHE A 92 3.88 -0.63 -7.66
C PHE A 92 3.86 -0.55 -9.20
N ASN A 93 4.21 -1.62 -9.92
CA ASN A 93 4.24 -1.64 -11.39
C ASN A 93 4.96 -0.44 -12.06
N HIS A 94 6.06 0.02 -11.45
CA HIS A 94 6.94 1.04 -12.05
C HIS A 94 8.14 0.36 -12.72
N GLY A 95 7.91 -0.17 -13.93
CA GLY A 95 8.88 -0.99 -14.65
C GLY A 95 10.10 -0.24 -15.20
N HIS A 96 10.07 1.09 -15.27
CA HIS A 96 11.20 1.88 -15.79
C HIS A 96 12.06 2.50 -14.68
N ILE A 97 11.73 2.27 -13.40
CA ILE A 97 12.58 2.67 -12.28
C ILE A 97 13.77 1.72 -12.16
N GLN A 98 14.97 2.29 -12.17
CA GLN A 98 16.18 1.63 -11.70
C GLN A 98 16.24 1.68 -10.17
N TRP A 99 15.70 0.65 -9.51
CA TRP A 99 15.52 0.64 -8.05
C TRP A 99 16.80 0.78 -7.23
N THR A 100 17.96 0.39 -7.77
CA THR A 100 19.26 0.53 -7.09
C THR A 100 19.77 1.97 -7.11
N SER A 101 19.55 2.70 -8.20
CA SER A 101 20.00 4.09 -8.38
C SER A 101 18.91 5.12 -8.10
N LEU A 102 17.65 4.67 -7.94
CA LEU A 102 16.45 5.50 -7.79
C LEU A 102 16.31 6.51 -8.93
N GLN A 103 16.54 6.05 -10.17
CA GLN A 103 16.41 6.87 -11.37
C GLN A 103 15.35 6.29 -12.31
N SER A 104 14.65 7.16 -13.03
CA SER A 104 13.79 6.78 -14.16
C SER A 104 13.84 7.90 -15.20
N THR A 105 13.31 7.64 -16.39
CA THR A 105 13.03 8.66 -17.42
C THR A 105 11.53 8.90 -17.59
N GLY A 106 10.68 8.07 -16.99
CA GLY A 106 9.22 8.16 -17.08
C GLY A 106 8.65 9.19 -16.13
N ARG A 107 7.68 9.99 -16.57
CA ARG A 107 7.05 11.01 -15.71
C ARG A 107 6.38 10.39 -14.47
N GLU A 108 5.59 9.34 -14.65
CA GLU A 108 4.88 8.69 -13.54
C GLU A 108 5.84 8.08 -12.51
N ASP A 109 6.94 7.50 -12.99
CA ASP A 109 7.99 6.96 -12.15
C ASP A 109 8.71 8.05 -11.34
N HIS A 110 8.97 9.22 -11.92
CA HIS A 110 9.51 10.36 -11.18
C HIS A 110 8.52 10.85 -10.12
N GLU A 111 7.22 10.92 -10.45
CA GLU A 111 6.20 11.30 -9.48
C GLU A 111 6.14 10.31 -8.29
N PHE A 112 6.32 9.02 -8.56
CA PHE A 112 6.43 7.99 -7.51
C PHE A 112 7.72 8.12 -6.68
N LEU A 113 8.88 8.34 -7.32
CA LEU A 113 10.15 8.54 -6.61
C LEU A 113 10.12 9.79 -5.72
N ASN A 114 9.57 10.90 -6.21
CA ASN A 114 9.38 12.12 -5.42
C ASN A 114 8.44 11.86 -4.24
N LEU A 115 7.34 11.12 -4.45
CA LEU A 115 6.45 10.71 -3.37
C LEU A 115 7.22 9.96 -2.28
N VAL A 116 8.05 8.98 -2.64
CA VAL A 116 8.83 8.19 -1.67
C VAL A 116 9.80 9.10 -0.92
N GLN A 117 10.54 9.95 -1.63
CA GLN A 117 11.51 10.87 -1.04
C GLN A 117 10.88 11.93 -0.10
N ASP A 118 9.67 12.38 -0.40
CA ASP A 118 8.93 13.33 0.44
C ASP A 118 8.29 12.66 1.68
N SER A 119 8.17 11.33 1.67
CA SER A 119 7.37 10.58 2.65
C SER A 119 8.20 9.79 3.67
N PHE A 120 9.48 9.55 3.43
CA PHE A 120 10.38 8.71 4.23
C PHE A 120 11.79 9.32 4.34
#